data_AF-A0A537CZ46-F1
#
_entry.id   AF-A0A537CZ46-F1
#
_cell.length_a   1.000
_cell.length_b   1.000
_cell.length_c   1.000
_cell.angle_alpha   90.00
_cell.angle_beta   90.00
_cell.angle_gamma   90.00
#
_symmetry.space_group_name_H-M   'P 1'
#
loop_
_entity.id
_entity.type
_entity.pdbx_description
1 polymer ?
#
loop_
_entity_poly.entity_id
_entity_poly.type
_entity_poly.pdbx_seq_one_letter_code
_entity_poly.pdbx_strand_id
1 'polypeptide(L)'
;MTSDAPTKYKIEVEAGNGIWSDVRGSDGAVLTFDSENEARAKLAELYPIEVQMERYGGGKRTRVIRILKDEDDWPKRPRGG
;
A
#
# COMPACT_ATOMS: atom_id res chain seq x y z
N MET A 1 4.06 0.67 -29.19
CA MET A 1 4.82 1.36 -28.13
C MET A 1 4.17 0.98 -26.82
N THR A 2 4.70 -0.02 -26.12
CA THR A 2 4.23 -0.44 -24.80
C THR A 2 4.57 0.68 -23.83
N SER A 3 3.56 1.34 -23.28
CA SER A 3 3.73 2.39 -22.29
C SER A 3 4.27 1.79 -20.99
N ASP A 4 5.59 1.71 -20.86
CA ASP A 4 6.29 1.33 -19.63
C ASP A 4 6.20 2.50 -18.63
N ALA A 5 5.02 2.74 -18.09
CA ALA A 5 4.90 3.62 -16.93
C ALA A 5 5.48 2.88 -15.71
N PRO A 6 6.15 3.61 -14.80
CA PRO A 6 6.77 2.99 -13.64
C PRO A 6 5.70 2.26 -12.81
N THR A 7 5.99 1.00 -12.48
CA THR A 7 5.16 0.22 -11.56
C THR A 7 5.19 0.88 -10.20
N LYS A 8 4.02 1.21 -9.65
CA LYS A 8 3.91 1.75 -8.29
C LYS A 8 3.46 0.68 -7.31
N TYR A 9 3.82 0.86 -6.04
CA TYR A 9 3.43 0.02 -4.93
C TYR A 9 2.76 0.86 -3.85
N LYS A 10 1.84 0.26 -3.10
CA LYS A 10 1.22 0.87 -1.92
C LYS A 10 1.19 -0.11 -0.76
N ILE A 11 0.94 0.41 0.44
CA ILE A 11 0.79 -0.38 1.66
C ILE A 11 -0.68 -0.36 2.07
N GLU A 12 -1.20 -1.51 2.48
CA GLU A 12 -2.52 -1.64 3.08
C GLU A 12 -2.44 -2.36 4.43
N VAL A 13 -3.32 -1.98 5.35
CA VAL A 13 -3.47 -2.60 6.66
C VAL A 13 -4.90 -3.04 6.92
N GLU A 14 -5.07 -4.13 7.67
CA GLU A 14 -6.38 -4.68 8.02
C GLU A 14 -6.82 -4.25 9.43
N ALA A 15 -8.07 -3.81 9.58
CA ALA A 15 -8.58 -3.24 10.82
C ALA A 15 -9.07 -4.25 11.88
N GLY A 16 -9.16 -5.56 11.60
CA GLY A 16 -9.65 -6.57 12.59
C GLY A 16 -10.83 -7.38 12.11
N ASN A 17 -11.47 -6.87 11.07
CA ASN A 17 -12.78 -7.22 10.59
C ASN A 17 -12.74 -7.66 9.12
N GLY A 18 -11.56 -7.96 8.57
CA GLY A 18 -11.34 -8.25 7.16
C GLY A 18 -11.29 -7.04 6.25
N ILE A 19 -11.48 -5.81 6.76
CA ILE A 19 -11.45 -4.58 5.97
C ILE A 19 -10.02 -4.06 5.88
N TRP A 20 -9.55 -3.91 4.64
CA TRP A 20 -8.23 -3.37 4.31
C TRP A 20 -8.34 -1.89 3.95
N SER A 21 -7.36 -1.09 4.33
CA SER A 21 -7.29 0.34 4.02
C SER A 21 -5.88 0.75 3.64
N ASP A 22 -5.78 1.68 2.69
CA ASP A 22 -4.51 2.26 2.27
C ASP A 22 -3.86 3.05 3.40
N VAL A 23 -2.56 2.84 3.57
CA VAL A 23 -1.74 3.68 4.44
C VAL A 23 -1.56 5.04 3.78
N ARG A 24 -1.83 6.10 4.55
CA ARG A 24 -1.73 7.49 4.09
C ARG A 24 -0.56 8.21 4.74
N GLY A 25 0.07 9.10 3.99
CA GLY A 25 1.08 10.02 4.48
C GLY A 25 0.48 11.10 5.39
N SER A 26 1.35 11.93 5.97
CA SER A 26 0.94 13.07 6.81
C SER A 26 0.08 14.11 6.07
N ASP A 27 0.18 14.15 4.74
CA ASP A 27 -0.62 14.99 3.85
C ASP A 27 -2.00 14.39 3.53
N GLY A 28 -2.31 13.20 4.05
CA GLY A 28 -3.53 12.46 3.76
C GLY A 28 -3.54 11.77 2.40
N ALA A 29 -2.48 11.86 1.60
CA ALA A 29 -2.36 11.13 0.34
C ALA A 29 -2.01 9.67 0.59
N VAL A 30 -2.41 8.76 -0.31
CA VAL A 30 -1.99 7.35 -0.23
C VAL A 30 -0.49 7.26 -0.43
N LEU A 31 0.17 6.56 0.48
CA LEU A 31 1.60 6.37 0.45
C LEU A 31 1.96 5.39 -0.68
N THR A 32 2.70 5.88 -1.67
CA THR A 32 3.10 5.10 -2.84
C THR A 32 4.61 5.09 -3.03
N PHE A 33 5.13 4.02 -3.64
CA PHE A 33 6.56 3.75 -3.81
C PHE A 33 6.85 3.29 -5.22
N ASP A 34 8.08 3.51 -5.70
CA ASP A 34 8.55 3.08 -7.01
C ASP A 34 9.10 1.65 -6.99
N SER A 35 9.44 1.13 -5.81
CA SER A 35 9.89 -0.25 -5.64
C SER A 35 9.14 -0.99 -4.53
N GLU A 36 8.99 -2.30 -4.71
CA GLU A 36 8.42 -3.17 -3.67
C GLU A 36 9.29 -3.17 -2.41
N ASN A 37 10.62 -3.10 -2.57
CA ASN A 37 11.56 -3.10 -1.46
C ASN A 37 11.40 -1.86 -0.58
N GLU A 38 11.24 -0.67 -1.17
CA GLU A 38 10.96 0.56 -0.42
C GLU A 38 9.63 0.46 0.32
N ALA A 39 8.58 -0.05 -0.34
CA ALA A 39 7.29 -0.24 0.29
C ALA A 39 7.37 -1.23 1.48
N ARG A 40 8.11 -2.33 1.33
CA ARG A 40 8.33 -3.32 2.41
C ARG A 40 9.17 -2.76 3.55
N ALA A 41 10.22 -2.00 3.25
CA ALA A 41 11.03 -1.33 4.26
C ALA A 41 10.19 -0.34 5.06
N LYS A 42 9.38 0.47 4.38
CA LYS A 42 8.49 1.43 5.05
C LYS A 42 7.38 0.74 5.83
N LEU A 43 6.85 -0.38 5.34
CA LEU A 43 5.88 -1.18 6.07
C LEU A 43 6.46 -1.71 7.39
N ALA A 44 7.70 -2.20 7.39
CA ALA A 44 8.37 -2.66 8.61
C ALA A 44 8.70 -1.52 9.58
N GLU A 45 8.92 -0.31 9.08
CA GLU A 45 9.13 0.89 9.91
C GLU A 45 7.82 1.33 10.59
N LEU A 46 6.70 1.33 9.85
CA LEU A 46 5.40 1.80 10.35
C LEU A 46 4.67 0.77 11.23
N TYR A 47 4.80 -0.52 10.92
CA TYR A 47 4.09 -1.61 11.57
C TYR A 47 5.05 -2.74 12.00
N PRO A 48 6.06 -2.45 12.84
CA PRO A 48 7.11 -3.40 13.17
C PRO A 48 6.58 -4.64 13.90
N ILE A 49 5.55 -4.48 14.74
CA ILE A 49 4.97 -5.56 15.52
C ILE A 49 4.18 -6.50 14.61
N GLU A 50 3.30 -5.97 13.77
CA GLU A 50 2.48 -6.75 12.85
C GLU A 50 3.35 -7.56 11.88
N VAL A 51 4.37 -6.92 11.30
CA VAL A 51 5.34 -7.59 10.41
C VAL A 51 6.12 -8.69 11.15
N GLN A 52 6.46 -8.47 12.42
CA GLN A 52 7.10 -9.51 13.24
C GLN A 52 6.14 -10.67 13.54
N MET A 53 4.87 -10.37 13.87
CA MET A 53 3.87 -11.38 14.24
C MET A 53 3.46 -12.28 13.08
N GLU A 54 3.53 -11.80 11.82
CA GLU A 54 3.32 -12.63 10.63
C GLU A 54 4.26 -13.84 10.57
N ARG A 55 5.47 -13.75 11.15
CA ARG A 55 6.43 -14.86 11.21
C ARG A 55 6.02 -15.98 12.18
N TYR A 56 5.14 -15.67 13.11
CA TYR A 56 4.70 -16.60 14.16
C TYR A 56 3.31 -17.19 13.89
N GLY A 57 2.77 -17.02 12.68
CA GLY A 57 1.46 -17.56 12.29
C GLY A 57 0.27 -16.71 12.73
N GLY A 58 0.51 -15.50 13.27
CA GLY A 58 -0.53 -14.48 13.36
C GLY A 58 -0.98 -14.10 11.95
N GLY A 59 -2.29 -14.07 11.71
CA GLY A 59 -2.83 -13.74 10.39
C GLY A 59 -2.23 -12.45 9.80
N LYS A 60 -2.12 -12.36 8.47
CA LYS A 60 -1.52 -11.21 7.80
C LYS A 60 -2.38 -9.97 7.99
N ARG A 61 -1.82 -8.97 8.68
CA ARG A 61 -2.48 -7.67 8.97
C ARG A 61 -1.95 -6.54 8.13
N THR A 62 -0.85 -6.78 7.42
CA THR A 62 -0.16 -5.81 6.60
C THR A 62 0.15 -6.40 5.24
N ARG A 63 0.10 -5.59 4.18
CA ARG A 63 0.48 -6.04 2.83
C ARG A 63 1.02 -4.92 1.97
N VAL A 64 1.89 -5.30 1.03
CA VAL A 64 2.34 -4.45 -0.08
C VAL A 64 1.59 -4.90 -1.33
N ILE A 65 0.96 -3.96 -2.02
CA ILE A 65 0.19 -4.21 -3.24
C ILE A 65 0.85 -3.48 -4.40
N ARG A 66 1.01 -4.19 -5.52
CA ARG A 66 1.40 -3.61 -6.81
C ARG A 66 0.19 -2.93 -7.44
N ILE A 67 0.34 -1.67 -7.85
CA ILE A 67 -0.68 -0.92 -8.56
C ILE A 67 -0.56 -1.27 -10.06
N LEU A 68 -1.57 -1.94 -10.61
CA LEU A 68 -1.66 -2.24 -12.04
C LEU A 68 -2.36 -1.07 -12.75
N LYS A 69 -1.77 -0.60 -13.86
CA LYS A 69 -2.19 0.65 -14.52
C LYS A 69 -3.56 0.57 -15.21
N ASP A 70 -4.07 -0.63 -15.51
CA ASP A 70 -5.24 -0.80 -16.37
C ASP A 70 -6.59 -0.83 -15.63
N GLU A 71 -6.62 -0.74 -14.29
CA GLU A 71 -7.90 -0.76 -13.53
C GLU A 71 -8.20 0.47 -12.65
N ASP A 72 -7.29 1.43 -12.44
CA ASP A 72 -7.55 2.51 -11.46
C ASP A 72 -6.89 3.86 -11.84
N ASP A 73 -7.73 4.80 -12.27
CA ASP A 73 -7.49 6.25 -12.34
C ASP A 73 -7.05 6.81 -10.97
N TRP A 74 -5.81 6.55 -10.56
CA TRP A 74 -5.26 7.00 -9.28
C TRP A 74 -4.13 8.05 -9.43
N PRO A 75 -4.17 9.17 -8.68
CA PRO A 75 -5.19 9.54 -7.70
C PRO A 75 -6.46 10.05 -8.40
N LYS A 76 -7.64 9.56 -7.97
CA LYS A 76 -8.93 10.09 -8.43
C LYS A 76 -8.95 11.58 -8.10
N ARG A 77 -8.96 12.44 -9.12
CA ARG A 77 -9.16 13.88 -8.96
C ARG A 77 -10.39 14.09 -8.06
N PRO A 78 -10.38 15.05 -7.13
CA PRO A 78 -11.62 15.44 -6.48
C PRO A 78 -12.61 15.78 -7.60
N ARG A 79 -13.76 15.11 -7.66
CA ARG A 79 -14.88 15.58 -8.48
C ARG A 79 -15.26 16.93 -7.91
N GLY A 80 -14.75 17.99 -8.51
CA GLY A 80 -15.13 19.36 -8.17
C GLY A 80 -16.56 19.60 -8.61
N GLY A 81 -17.36 20.13 -7.68
CA GLY A 81 -18.52 21.02 -7.90
C GLY A 81 -19.67 20.48 -8.71
#